data_AF-A0A9D8D2H3-F1
#
_entry.id   AF-A0A9D8D2H3-F1
#
_cell.length_a   1.000
_cell.length_b   1.000
_cell.length_c   1.000
_cell.angle_alpha   90.00
_cell.angle_beta   90.00
_cell.angle_gamma   90.00
#
_symmetry.space_group_name_H-M   'P 1'
#
loop_
_entity.id
_entity.type
_entity.pdbx_description
1 polymer ?
#
loop_
_entity_poly.entity_id
_entity_poly.type
_entity_poly.pdbx_seq_one_letter_code
_entity_poly.pdbx_strand_id
1 'polypeptide(L)'
;GRVIGGVVGPARFDSMAVLENGNICVATLTTAKITEFAPSGVVVREVEMPDVYPTNICFGGKDRRTAYITLSDKGQLGVLQWPTPGLKLNF
;
A
#
# COMPACT_ATOMS: atom_id res chain seq x y z
N GLY A 1 2.04 -0.99 -22.26
CA GLY A 1 2.18 -1.47 -20.86
C GLY A 1 1.98 -2.97 -20.82
N ARG A 2 2.35 -3.63 -19.72
CA ARG A 2 2.08 -5.05 -19.47
C ARG A 2 1.50 -5.23 -18.07
N VAL A 3 0.67 -6.25 -17.88
CA VAL A 3 0.25 -6.67 -16.54
C VAL A 3 1.45 -7.32 -15.85
N ILE A 4 1.75 -6.91 -14.60
CA ILE A 4 2.87 -7.47 -13.83
C ILE A 4 2.40 -8.38 -12.71
N GLY A 5 1.25 -8.11 -12.09
CA GLY A 5 0.76 -8.89 -10.96
C GLY A 5 -0.73 -8.73 -10.74
N GLY A 6 -1.26 -9.61 -9.90
CA GLY A 6 -2.64 -9.64 -9.44
C GLY A 6 -2.70 -10.48 -8.17
N VAL A 7 -3.87 -10.50 -7.54
CA VAL A 7 -4.14 -11.24 -6.30
C VAL A 7 -5.37 -12.10 -6.51
N VAL A 8 -5.41 -13.23 -5.80
CA VAL A 8 -6.53 -14.17 -5.86
C VAL A 8 -7.62 -13.72 -4.88
N GLY A 9 -8.89 -13.92 -5.25
CA GLY A 9 -10.03 -13.61 -4.41
C GLY A 9 -10.65 -12.25 -4.70
N PRO A 10 -11.52 -11.74 -3.80
CA PRO A 10 -12.30 -10.51 -4.02
C PRO A 10 -11.48 -9.22 -3.84
N ALA A 11 -10.16 -9.29 -4.01
CA ALA A 11 -9.26 -8.18 -3.79
C ALA A 11 -9.29 -7.20 -4.97
N ARG A 12 -9.97 -6.07 -4.76
CA ARG A 12 -10.00 -4.96 -5.71
C ARG A 12 -8.89 -3.97 -5.38
N PHE A 13 -8.13 -3.57 -6.40
CA PHE A 13 -7.08 -2.56 -6.25
C PHE A 13 -7.69 -1.16 -6.25
N ASP A 14 -7.18 -0.32 -5.35
CA ASP A 14 -7.47 1.11 -5.30
C ASP A 14 -6.16 1.90 -5.49
N SER A 15 -5.74 2.73 -4.54
CA SER A 15 -4.51 3.51 -4.67
C SER A 15 -3.23 2.69 -4.51
N MET A 16 -2.12 3.31 -4.92
CA MET A 16 -0.78 2.76 -4.75
C MET A 16 0.25 3.84 -4.40
N ALA A 17 1.36 3.40 -3.79
CA ALA A 17 2.54 4.22 -3.56
C ALA A 17 3.82 3.38 -3.78
N VAL A 18 4.85 4.02 -4.34
CA VAL A 18 6.14 3.36 -4.63
C VAL A 18 7.10 3.58 -3.46
N LEU A 19 7.82 2.52 -3.09
CA LEU A 19 8.89 2.51 -2.10
C LEU A 19 10.24 2.82 -2.74
N GLU A 20 11.21 3.25 -1.94
CA GLU A 20 12.56 3.60 -2.41
C GLU A 20 13.30 2.45 -3.09
N ASN A 21 13.00 1.19 -2.71
CA ASN A 21 13.55 0.00 -3.36
C ASN A 21 12.82 -0.41 -4.65
N GLY A 22 11.83 0.36 -5.09
CA GLY A 22 11.01 0.09 -6.27
C GLY A 22 9.78 -0.80 -6.03
N ASN A 23 9.59 -1.35 -4.82
CA ASN A 23 8.37 -2.07 -4.49
C ASN A 23 7.16 -1.14 -4.49
N ILE A 24 5.98 -1.71 -4.65
CA ILE A 24 4.73 -0.99 -4.86
C ILE A 24 3.73 -1.45 -3.80
N CYS A 25 3.38 -0.55 -2.87
CA CYS A 25 2.27 -0.78 -1.96
C CYS A 25 0.96 -0.47 -2.70
N VAL A 26 -0.01 -1.37 -2.59
CA VAL A 26 -1.33 -1.27 -3.21
C VAL A 26 -2.39 -1.51 -2.15
N ALA A 27 -3.37 -0.61 -2.06
CA ALA A 27 -4.57 -0.83 -1.29
C ALA A 27 -5.41 -1.95 -1.92
N THR A 28 -5.70 -2.99 -1.14
CA THR A 28 -6.50 -4.15 -1.58
C THR A 28 -7.79 -4.23 -0.77
N LEU A 29 -8.85 -3.68 -1.38
CA LEU A 29 -10.20 -3.59 -0.82
C LEU A 29 -10.82 -4.98 -0.63
N THR A 30 -11.75 -5.10 0.32
CA THR A 30 -12.48 -6.32 0.69
C THR A 30 -11.60 -7.39 1.34
N THR A 31 -10.33 -7.52 0.92
CA THR A 31 -9.31 -8.32 1.62
C THR A 31 -8.65 -7.58 2.79
N ALA A 32 -9.05 -6.34 3.07
CA ALA A 32 -8.65 -5.57 4.25
C ALA A 32 -7.12 -5.45 4.40
N LYS A 33 -6.39 -5.23 3.30
CA LYS A 33 -4.92 -5.26 3.30
C LYS A 33 -4.30 -4.10 2.53
N ILE A 34 -3.08 -3.75 2.91
CA ILE A 34 -2.09 -3.16 2.00
C ILE A 34 -1.18 -4.29 1.50
N THR A 35 -1.15 -4.48 0.19
CA THR A 35 -0.35 -5.52 -0.47
C THR A 35 0.86 -4.89 -1.15
N GLU A 36 2.05 -5.38 -0.84
CA GLU A 36 3.30 -4.92 -1.44
C GLU A 36 3.74 -5.87 -2.55
N PHE A 37 3.94 -5.32 -3.75
CA PHE A 37 4.47 -6.02 -4.91
C PHE A 37 5.93 -5.62 -5.16
N ALA A 38 6.75 -6.58 -5.53
CA ALA A 38 8.01 -6.29 -6.21
C ALA A 38 7.74 -5.78 -7.65
N PRO A 39 8.68 -5.08 -8.31
CA PRO A 39 8.55 -4.70 -9.73
C PRO A 39 8.31 -5.87 -10.70
N SER A 40 8.67 -7.09 -10.28
CA SER A 40 8.38 -8.33 -11.01
C SER A 40 6.90 -8.71 -10.97
N GLY A 41 6.13 -8.16 -10.04
CA GLY A 41 4.73 -8.49 -9.77
C GLY A 41 4.51 -9.58 -8.72
N VAL A 42 5.59 -10.06 -8.09
CA VAL A 42 5.51 -10.97 -6.94
C VAL A 42 5.02 -10.21 -5.71
N VAL A 43 4.03 -10.75 -5.00
CA VAL A 43 3.61 -10.25 -3.68
C VAL A 43 4.69 -10.60 -2.66
N VAL A 44 5.27 -9.58 -2.02
CA VAL A 44 6.36 -9.75 -1.03
C VAL A 44 5.92 -9.51 0.41
N ARG A 45 4.78 -8.83 0.60
CA ARG A 45 4.20 -8.57 1.92
C ARG A 45 2.72 -8.26 1.78
N GLU A 46 1.94 -8.68 2.77
CA GLU A 46 0.58 -8.24 2.98
C GLU A 46 0.47 -7.76 4.42
N VAL A 47 -0.13 -6.59 4.63
CA VAL A 47 -0.35 -6.01 5.96
C VAL A 47 -1.85 -5.84 6.15
N GLU A 48 -2.42 -6.53 7.14
CA GLU A 48 -3.82 -6.42 7.50
C GLU A 48 -4.13 -5.04 8.09
N MET A 49 -5.22 -4.45 7.63
CA MET A 49 -5.73 -3.16 8.07
C MET A 49 -6.96 -3.36 8.96
N PRO A 50 -7.15 -2.50 9.98
CA PRO A 50 -8.32 -2.57 10.84
C PRO A 50 -9.57 -1.97 10.16
N ASP A 51 -9.75 -2.18 8.86
CA ASP A 51 -10.86 -1.70 8.03
C ASP A 51 -10.96 -2.58 6.77
N VAL A 52 -12.18 -2.85 6.29
CA VAL A 52 -12.39 -3.69 5.11
C VAL A 52 -12.06 -2.95 3.79
N TYR A 53 -12.03 -1.62 3.83
CA TYR A 53 -11.73 -0.74 2.71
C TYR A 53 -10.56 0.23 3.04
N PRO A 54 -9.32 -0.27 3.13
CA PRO A 54 -8.17 0.61 3.02
C PRO A 54 -8.12 1.12 1.58
N THR A 55 -8.24 2.43 1.36
CA THR A 55 -8.40 3.00 0.01
C THR A 55 -7.16 3.72 -0.50
N ASN A 56 -6.32 4.25 0.39
CA ASN A 56 -5.11 4.97 0.02
C ASN A 56 -3.95 4.69 0.97
N ILE A 57 -2.73 4.76 0.45
CA ILE A 57 -1.49 4.80 1.23
C ILE A 57 -0.55 5.87 0.69
N CYS A 58 0.07 6.64 1.59
CA CYS A 58 1.18 7.53 1.27
C CYS A 58 2.23 7.51 2.39
N PHE A 59 3.42 8.06 2.10
CA PHE A 59 4.56 8.01 3.01
C PHE A 59 5.05 9.41 3.37
N GLY A 60 5.38 9.59 4.65
CA GLY A 60 5.94 10.83 5.19
C GLY A 60 6.90 10.56 6.36
N GLY A 61 7.15 11.60 7.16
CA GLY A 61 8.18 11.55 8.21
C GLY A 61 9.59 11.83 7.67
N LYS A 62 10.53 12.08 8.58
CA LYS A 62 11.91 12.50 8.24
C LYS A 62 12.66 11.43 7.43
N ASP A 63 12.36 10.16 7.67
CA ASP A 63 12.96 8.99 7.03
C ASP A 63 12.04 8.36 5.97
N ARG A 64 10.88 8.97 5.68
CA ARG A 64 9.83 8.47 4.76
C ARG A 64 9.25 7.11 5.15
N ARG A 65 9.37 6.69 6.41
CA ARG A 65 8.87 5.38 6.89
C ARG A 65 7.52 5.44 7.58
N THR A 66 6.97 6.63 7.82
CA THR A 66 5.60 6.75 8.34
C THR A 66 4.61 6.58 7.20
N ALA A 67 3.85 5.49 7.21
CA ALA A 67 2.76 5.25 6.29
C ALA A 67 1.45 5.83 6.86
N TYR A 68 0.73 6.59 6.05
CA TYR A 68 -0.61 7.10 6.33
C TYR A 68 -1.61 6.40 5.42
N ILE A 69 -2.71 5.92 5.98
CA ILE A 69 -3.65 5.05 5.27
C ILE A 69 -5.08 5.54 5.51
N THR A 70 -5.85 5.73 4.45
CA THR A 70 -7.29 6.01 4.58
C THR A 70 -8.06 4.71 4.77
N LEU A 71 -8.88 4.66 5.81
CA LEU A 71 -9.74 3.54 6.18
C LEU A 71 -11.19 3.97 5.94
N SER A 72 -11.71 3.64 4.75
CA SER A 72 -12.89 4.30 4.20
C SER A 72 -14.20 3.82 4.81
N ASP A 73 -14.31 2.56 5.24
CA ASP A 73 -15.54 2.04 5.84
C ASP A 73 -15.84 2.76 7.17
N LYS A 74 -14.79 2.94 7.98
CA LYS A 74 -14.87 3.60 9.28
C LYS A 74 -14.70 5.12 9.22
N GLY A 75 -14.25 5.67 8.09
CA GLY A 75 -13.92 7.09 7.95
C GLY A 75 -12.74 7.52 8.84
N GLN A 76 -11.70 6.69 8.91
CA GLN A 76 -10.54 6.89 9.79
C GLN A 76 -9.23 7.07 9.01
N LEU A 77 -8.25 7.71 9.65
CA LEU A 77 -6.88 7.79 9.14
C LEU A 77 -5.97 6.92 10.02
N GLY A 78 -5.42 5.87 9.44
CA GLY A 78 -4.43 5.00 10.06
C GLY A 78 -3.02 5.54 9.92
N VAL A 79 -2.16 5.20 10.88
CA VAL A 79 -0.73 5.47 10.84
C VAL A 79 0.04 4.25 11.35
N LEU A 80 1.11 3.88 10.66
CA LEU A 80 2.02 2.81 11.05
C LEU A 80 3.42 3.03 10.46
N GLN A 81 4.40 2.32 11.01
CA GLN A 81 5.77 2.32 10.47
C GLN A 81 5.90 1.29 9.36
N TRP A 82 6.55 1.67 8.26
CA TRP A 82 6.82 0.80 7.13
C TRP A 82 8.29 0.35 7.08
N PRO A 83 8.58 -0.93 6.79
CA PRO A 83 9.95 -1.46 6.78
C PRO A 83 10.85 -0.92 5.67
N THR A 84 10.31 -0.23 4.68
CA THR A 84 11.06 0.40 3.60
C THR A 84 10.57 1.85 3.45
N PRO A 85 11.46 2.83 3.23
CA PRO A 85 11.04 4.22 2.99
C PRO A 85 10.17 4.33 1.74
N GLY A 86 9.21 5.24 1.75
CA GLY A 86 8.54 5.71 0.54
C GLY A 86 9.53 6.38 -0.42
N LEU A 87 9.26 6.29 -1.72
CA LEU A 87 10.04 6.96 -2.75
C LEU A 87 9.98 8.48 -2.54
N LYS A 88 11.13 9.15 -2.64
CA LYS A 88 11.22 10.60 -2.50
C LYS A 88 10.43 11.28 -3.63
N LEU A 89 9.55 12.22 -3.27
CA LEU A 89 8.81 13.03 -4.24
C LEU A 89 9.73 13.97 -5.00
N ASN A 90 9.42 14.19 -6.28
CA ASN A 90 10.08 15.17 -7.13
C ASN A 90 9.39 16.53 -6.94
N PHE A 91 10.04 17.47 -6.26
CA PHE A 91 9.55 18.83 -6.01
C PHE A 91 10.48 19.86 -6.65
#